data_AF-A0A930FMI1-F1
#
_entry.id   AF-A0A930FMI1-F1
#
_cell.length_a   1.000
_cell.length_b   1.000
_cell.length_c   1.000
_cell.angle_alpha   90.00
_cell.angle_beta   90.00
_cell.angle_gamma   90.00
#
_symmetry.space_group_name_H-M   'P 1'
#
loop_
_entity.id
_entity.type
_entity.pdbx_description
1 polymer ?
#
loop_
_entity_poly.entity_id
_entity_poly.type
_entity_poly.pdbx_seq_one_letter_code
_entity_poly.pdbx_strand_id
1 'polypeptide(L)'
;MHRLVVFLCILSFVGAFAQTSQKQKQLEKQKKALLEQIQEMSALRSQQAQERKSLAFQIEEISEKISARTQLIRLTNHQANLLSQQIKDNQNQISTLKKDLESLKKNYAAVILQSYKSRSPQSRWMFLLASESFTQGYKRLKYLQQYTQYRKKQAQEIQQKNTLLQQLADSLSSQYNYQRRIVEENQKEQTRLSQERKEQESLVASIKKKESEYAAEIKKKQAQANKIDREIDRLIRLAIVEANKKAKPKTSSTGKTTTSAAASDKVFDLTPEGQALSSDFEANKGKLIWPIERGYKSQGFGTYDDPVYPDLKHYNNGVSLMAPRGADARCVFNGEVSAVISIPGGNKAVQVRHGNFITIYYNLTQVYVSKGQKVSAKTPLGKIFTDSEGRTEMKFFVYKNTNKLNPEHWLRE
;
A
#
# COMPACT_ATOMS: atom_id res chain seq x y z
N MET A 1 19.00 72.63 -2.87
CA MET A 1 18.09 71.70 -3.57
C MET A 1 18.80 70.43 -4.08
N HIS A 2 19.96 70.50 -4.75
CA HIS A 2 20.62 69.30 -5.31
C HIS A 2 21.16 68.26 -4.30
N ARG A 3 21.56 68.68 -3.08
CA ARG A 3 22.04 67.74 -2.05
C ARG A 3 20.93 66.89 -1.41
N LEU A 4 19.69 67.36 -1.43
CA LEU A 4 18.53 66.64 -0.88
C LEU A 4 17.94 65.62 -1.87
N VAL A 5 18.00 65.92 -3.17
CA VAL A 5 17.57 65.00 -4.24
C VAL A 5 18.53 63.82 -4.39
N VAL A 6 19.83 64.03 -4.21
CA VAL A 6 20.82 62.94 -4.21
C VAL A 6 20.64 62.01 -3.00
N PHE A 7 20.28 62.56 -1.83
CA PHE A 7 20.01 61.75 -0.64
C PHE A 7 18.70 60.94 -0.75
N LEU A 8 17.66 61.51 -1.39
CA LEU A 8 16.39 60.82 -1.63
C LEU A 8 16.49 59.72 -2.72
N CYS A 9 17.36 59.88 -3.71
CA CYS A 9 17.67 58.85 -4.72
C CYS A 9 18.54 57.70 -4.17
N ILE A 10 19.32 57.93 -3.12
CA ILE A 10 20.11 56.88 -2.45
C ILE A 10 19.23 56.03 -1.52
N LEU A 11 18.20 56.62 -0.88
CA LEU A 11 17.26 55.86 -0.04
C LEU A 11 16.30 54.95 -0.83
N SER A 12 15.94 55.32 -2.06
CA SER A 12 15.03 54.54 -2.91
C SER A 12 15.69 53.31 -3.56
N PHE A 13 17.03 53.23 -3.58
CA PHE A 13 17.76 52.09 -4.15
C PHE A 13 17.98 50.93 -3.16
N VAL A 14 17.82 51.17 -1.85
CA VAL A 14 18.00 50.13 -0.81
C VAL A 14 16.73 49.26 -0.65
N GLY A 15 15.56 49.74 -1.06
CA GLY A 15 14.28 49.03 -0.89
C GLY A 15 14.11 47.77 -1.74
N ALA A 16 14.71 47.71 -2.93
CA ALA A 16 14.53 46.58 -3.87
C ALA A 16 15.33 45.31 -3.48
N PHE A 17 16.47 45.47 -2.79
CA PHE A 17 17.27 44.34 -2.30
C PHE A 17 16.65 43.66 -1.06
N ALA A 18 15.95 44.43 -0.23
CA ALA A 18 15.27 43.90 0.95
C ALA A 18 14.09 42.97 0.57
N GLN A 19 13.31 43.33 -0.45
CA GLN A 19 12.13 42.57 -0.90
C GLN A 19 12.47 41.16 -1.43
N THR A 20 13.58 41.00 -2.15
CA THR A 20 13.99 39.71 -2.71
C THR A 20 14.48 38.74 -1.62
N SER A 21 15.26 39.22 -0.64
CA SER A 21 15.72 38.38 0.48
C SER A 21 14.58 37.97 1.43
N GLN A 22 13.60 38.86 1.64
CA GLN A 22 12.47 38.62 2.52
C GLN A 22 11.50 37.58 1.93
N LYS A 23 11.29 37.61 0.60
CA LYS A 23 10.48 36.61 -0.12
C LYS A 23 11.16 35.23 -0.14
N GLN A 24 12.48 35.18 -0.31
CA GLN A 24 13.25 33.94 -0.23
C GLN A 24 13.17 33.30 1.16
N LYS A 25 13.31 34.11 2.22
CA LYS A 25 13.19 33.66 3.62
C LYS A 25 11.80 33.08 3.94
N GLN A 26 10.75 33.69 3.39
CA GLN A 26 9.39 33.19 3.55
C GLN A 26 9.20 31.84 2.85
N LEU A 27 9.77 31.67 1.66
CA LEU A 27 9.75 30.41 0.91
C LEU A 27 10.54 29.30 1.61
N GLU A 28 11.69 29.61 2.20
CA GLU A 28 12.49 28.65 2.98
C GLU A 28 11.78 28.21 4.26
N LYS A 29 11.12 29.15 4.97
CA LYS A 29 10.29 28.83 6.14
C LYS A 29 9.09 27.95 5.76
N GLN A 30 8.43 28.28 4.64
CA GLN A 30 7.33 27.48 4.10
C GLN A 30 7.79 26.09 3.69
N LYS A 31 8.97 25.97 3.06
CA LYS A 31 9.58 24.67 2.72
C LYS A 31 9.86 23.85 3.97
N LYS A 32 10.48 24.44 4.99
CA LYS A 32 10.79 23.74 6.25
C LYS A 32 9.52 23.22 6.92
N ALA A 33 8.48 24.05 7.01
CA ALA A 33 7.18 23.64 7.54
C ALA A 33 6.53 22.53 6.69
N LEU A 34 6.68 22.57 5.36
CA LEU A 34 6.18 21.52 4.47
C LEU A 34 6.93 20.19 4.67
N LEU A 35 8.24 20.24 4.88
CA LEU A 35 9.07 19.06 5.15
C LEU A 35 8.76 18.47 6.52
N GLU A 36 8.60 19.30 7.56
CA GLU A 36 8.15 18.87 8.88
C GLU A 36 6.77 18.20 8.79
N GLN A 37 5.82 18.78 8.03
CA GLN A 37 4.52 18.15 7.79
C GLN A 37 4.61 16.83 7.01
N ILE A 38 5.52 16.70 6.04
CA ILE A 38 5.74 15.42 5.34
C ILE A 38 6.35 14.39 6.29
N GLN A 39 7.25 14.81 7.19
CA GLN A 39 7.88 13.94 8.19
C GLN A 39 6.86 13.48 9.24
N GLU A 40 6.01 14.37 9.76
CA GLU A 40 4.90 14.00 10.64
C GLU A 40 3.92 13.05 9.95
N MET A 41 3.57 13.32 8.69
CA MET A 41 2.61 12.50 7.94
C MET A 41 3.17 11.13 7.54
N SER A 42 4.48 11.04 7.30
CA SER A 42 5.17 9.76 7.08
C SER A 42 5.34 8.98 8.39
N ALA A 43 5.62 9.65 9.51
CA ALA A 43 5.62 9.04 10.85
C ALA A 43 4.24 8.49 11.22
N LEU A 44 3.18 9.26 11.02
CA LEU A 44 1.79 8.79 11.18
C LEU A 44 1.49 7.60 10.26
N ARG A 45 1.93 7.62 9.00
CA ARG A 45 1.80 6.49 8.06
C ARG A 45 2.52 5.24 8.56
N SER A 46 3.69 5.36 9.21
CA SER A 46 4.41 4.23 9.81
C SER A 46 3.74 3.69 11.07
N GLN A 47 3.23 4.57 11.94
CA GLN A 47 2.45 4.16 13.12
C GLN A 47 1.17 3.44 12.70
N GLN A 48 0.51 3.94 11.66
CA GLN A 48 -0.61 3.25 11.02
C GLN A 48 -0.18 1.96 10.31
N ALA A 49 1.08 1.78 9.91
CA ALA A 49 1.55 0.49 9.42
C ALA A 49 1.56 -0.58 10.53
N GLN A 50 1.77 -0.18 11.79
CA GLN A 50 1.61 -1.06 12.95
C GLN A 50 0.12 -1.42 13.18
N GLU A 51 -0.79 -0.43 13.09
CA GLU A 51 -2.24 -0.68 13.12
C GLU A 51 -2.71 -1.50 11.91
N ARG A 52 -2.08 -1.39 10.75
CA ARG A 52 -2.34 -2.26 9.60
C ARG A 52 -2.00 -3.71 9.92
N LYS A 53 -1.01 -4.01 10.75
CA LYS A 53 -0.71 -5.40 11.16
C LYS A 53 -1.86 -5.97 11.99
N SER A 54 -2.45 -5.19 12.91
CA SER A 54 -3.61 -5.64 13.68
C SER A 54 -4.88 -5.73 12.83
N LEU A 55 -5.09 -4.82 11.88
CA LEU A 55 -6.21 -4.89 10.93
C LEU A 55 -6.02 -6.01 9.89
N ALA A 56 -4.79 -6.31 9.48
CA ALA A 56 -4.47 -7.45 8.63
C ALA A 56 -4.74 -8.76 9.36
N PHE A 57 -4.37 -8.86 10.64
CA PHE A 57 -4.74 -9.98 11.50
C PHE A 57 -6.26 -10.16 11.61
N GLN A 58 -7.02 -9.07 11.75
CA GLN A 58 -8.50 -9.14 11.73
C GLN A 58 -9.05 -9.61 10.38
N ILE A 59 -8.47 -9.19 9.25
CA ILE A 59 -8.86 -9.66 7.92
C ILE A 59 -8.54 -11.15 7.75
N GLU A 60 -7.38 -11.59 8.24
CA GLU A 60 -6.96 -12.98 8.22
C GLU A 60 -7.91 -13.84 9.06
N GLU A 61 -8.23 -13.41 10.29
CA GLU A 61 -9.21 -14.06 11.15
C GLU A 61 -10.61 -14.15 10.49
N ILE A 62 -11.09 -13.07 9.89
CA ILE A 62 -12.37 -13.08 9.16
C ILE A 62 -12.30 -14.00 7.94
N SER A 63 -11.18 -14.04 7.23
CA SER A 63 -10.97 -14.93 6.08
C SER A 63 -10.99 -16.40 6.49
N GLU A 64 -10.34 -16.75 7.61
CA GLU A 64 -10.39 -18.10 8.19
C GLU A 64 -11.83 -18.48 8.59
N LYS A 65 -12.55 -17.58 9.26
CA LYS A 65 -13.97 -17.77 9.61
C LYS A 65 -14.84 -18.00 8.38
N ILE A 66 -14.68 -17.19 7.33
CA ILE A 66 -15.39 -17.33 6.04
C ILE A 66 -15.09 -18.69 5.41
N SER A 67 -13.82 -19.12 5.41
CA SER A 67 -13.39 -20.42 4.85
C SER A 67 -14.03 -21.58 5.59
N ALA A 68 -13.91 -21.60 6.92
CA ALA A 68 -14.49 -22.63 7.78
C ALA A 68 -16.02 -22.69 7.63
N ARG A 69 -16.69 -21.53 7.63
CA ARG A 69 -18.15 -21.45 7.47
C ARG A 69 -18.62 -21.88 6.08
N THR A 70 -17.84 -21.58 5.04
CA THR A 70 -18.12 -22.07 3.66
C THR A 70 -18.01 -23.60 3.58
N GLN A 71 -17.00 -24.19 4.22
CA GLN A 71 -16.85 -25.65 4.30
C GLN A 71 -18.01 -26.29 5.07
N LEU A 72 -18.40 -25.71 6.21
CA LEU A 72 -19.55 -26.15 7.00
C LEU A 72 -20.83 -26.16 6.16
N ILE A 73 -21.16 -25.05 5.49
CA ILE A 73 -22.35 -24.96 4.63
C ILE A 73 -22.34 -26.03 3.53
N ARG A 74 -21.17 -26.29 2.92
CA ARG A 74 -21.03 -27.34 1.90
C ARG A 74 -21.32 -28.74 2.48
N LEU A 75 -20.74 -29.06 3.63
CA LEU A 75 -20.96 -30.35 4.31
C LEU A 75 -22.44 -30.52 4.70
N THR A 76 -23.04 -29.49 5.29
CA THR A 76 -24.44 -29.48 5.69
C THR A 76 -25.39 -29.64 4.49
N ASN A 77 -25.08 -28.99 3.35
CA ASN A 77 -25.84 -29.18 2.12
C ASN A 77 -25.72 -30.61 1.57
N HIS A 78 -24.51 -31.19 1.62
CA HIS A 78 -24.32 -32.58 1.23
C HIS A 78 -25.13 -33.53 2.12
N GLN A 79 -25.09 -33.32 3.44
CA GLN A 79 -25.87 -34.10 4.40
C GLN A 79 -27.37 -33.97 4.14
N ALA A 80 -27.87 -32.75 3.89
CA ALA A 80 -29.28 -32.51 3.56
C ALA A 80 -29.71 -33.24 2.27
N ASN A 81 -28.84 -33.29 1.26
CA ASN A 81 -29.10 -34.00 0.00
C ASN A 81 -29.15 -35.52 0.20
N LEU A 82 -28.21 -36.08 0.96
CA LEU A 82 -28.20 -37.51 1.30
C LEU A 82 -29.46 -37.90 2.07
N LEU A 83 -29.84 -37.09 3.06
CA LEU A 83 -31.06 -37.30 3.84
C LEU A 83 -32.31 -37.18 2.96
N SER A 84 -32.34 -36.23 2.02
CA SER A 84 -33.44 -36.10 1.05
C SER A 84 -33.59 -37.34 0.17
N GLN A 85 -32.46 -37.96 -0.24
CA GLN A 85 -32.48 -39.19 -1.01
C GLN A 85 -33.01 -40.36 -0.16
N GLN A 86 -32.52 -40.51 1.07
CA GLN A 86 -32.99 -41.55 2.01
C GLN A 86 -34.50 -41.43 2.29
N ILE A 87 -34.99 -40.21 2.50
CA ILE A 87 -36.42 -39.92 2.68
C ILE A 87 -37.22 -40.38 1.45
N LYS A 88 -36.74 -40.07 0.24
CA LYS A 88 -37.39 -40.49 -1.02
C LYS A 88 -37.42 -42.01 -1.18
N ASP A 89 -36.32 -42.69 -0.86
CA ASP A 89 -36.25 -44.15 -0.92
C ASP A 89 -37.20 -44.81 0.09
N ASN A 90 -37.24 -44.29 1.32
CA ASN A 90 -38.18 -44.73 2.35
C ASN A 90 -39.65 -44.49 1.95
N GLN A 91 -39.96 -43.35 1.32
CA GLN A 91 -41.30 -43.08 0.79
C GLN A 91 -41.71 -44.09 -0.28
N ASN A 92 -40.79 -44.43 -1.19
CA ASN A 92 -41.04 -45.44 -2.22
C ASN A 92 -41.30 -46.82 -1.59
N GLN A 93 -40.49 -47.21 -0.59
CA GLN A 93 -40.69 -48.46 0.16
C GLN A 93 -42.03 -48.50 0.88
N ILE A 94 -42.43 -47.41 1.56
CA ILE A 94 -43.74 -47.30 2.20
C ILE A 94 -44.86 -47.42 1.16
N SER A 95 -44.73 -46.81 0.00
CA SER A 95 -45.72 -46.90 -1.09
C SER A 95 -45.89 -48.34 -1.58
N THR A 96 -44.78 -49.05 -1.82
CA THR A 96 -44.80 -50.47 -2.21
C THR A 96 -45.41 -51.35 -1.12
N LEU A 97 -44.97 -51.19 0.14
CA LEU A 97 -45.52 -51.94 1.27
C LEU A 97 -47.02 -51.71 1.47
N LYS A 98 -47.51 -50.48 1.24
CA LYS A 98 -48.95 -50.16 1.29
C LYS A 98 -49.73 -50.94 0.22
N LYS A 99 -49.24 -50.95 -1.02
CA LYS A 99 -49.87 -51.71 -2.13
C LYS A 99 -49.87 -53.21 -1.85
N ASP A 100 -48.77 -53.75 -1.35
CA ASP A 100 -48.65 -55.16 -0.98
C ASP A 100 -49.62 -55.54 0.14
N LEU A 101 -49.71 -54.69 1.18
CA LEU A 101 -50.66 -54.87 2.28
C LEU A 101 -52.11 -54.80 1.80
N GLU A 102 -52.44 -53.91 0.87
CA GLU A 102 -53.77 -53.80 0.28
C GLU A 102 -54.15 -55.09 -0.46
N SER A 103 -53.24 -55.60 -1.31
CA SER A 103 -53.41 -56.88 -2.02
C SER A 103 -53.55 -58.06 -1.06
N LEU A 104 -52.68 -58.16 -0.05
CA LEU A 104 -52.73 -59.21 0.98
C LEU A 104 -54.04 -59.17 1.77
N LYS A 105 -54.47 -57.98 2.21
CA LYS A 105 -55.73 -57.81 2.95
C LYS A 105 -56.93 -58.17 2.08
N LYS A 106 -56.94 -57.78 0.81
CA LYS A 106 -58.00 -58.15 -0.16
C LYS A 106 -58.09 -59.66 -0.35
N ASN A 107 -56.96 -60.33 -0.59
CA ASN A 107 -56.90 -61.78 -0.77
C ASN A 107 -57.29 -62.53 0.51
N TYR A 108 -56.80 -62.08 1.67
CA TYR A 108 -57.16 -62.64 2.96
C TYR A 108 -58.66 -62.47 3.25
N ALA A 109 -59.24 -61.30 2.98
CA ALA A 109 -60.67 -61.05 3.13
C ALA A 109 -61.52 -61.97 2.25
N ALA A 110 -61.13 -62.17 0.98
CA ALA A 110 -61.80 -63.11 0.07
C ALA A 110 -61.77 -64.55 0.60
N VAL A 111 -60.60 -64.99 1.10
CA VAL A 111 -60.42 -66.30 1.74
C VAL A 111 -61.32 -66.47 2.97
N ILE A 112 -61.39 -65.44 3.83
CA ILE A 112 -62.23 -65.45 5.04
C ILE A 112 -63.71 -65.51 4.68
N LEU A 113 -64.16 -64.67 3.74
CA LEU A 113 -65.54 -64.63 3.25
C LEU A 113 -65.95 -65.98 2.64
N GLN A 114 -65.10 -66.60 1.84
CA GLN A 114 -65.37 -67.93 1.28
C GLN A 114 -65.53 -69.00 2.37
N SER A 115 -64.66 -69.01 3.38
CA SER A 115 -64.83 -69.95 4.50
C SER A 115 -66.02 -69.66 5.40
N TYR A 116 -66.47 -68.40 5.46
CA TYR A 116 -67.69 -68.05 6.18
C TYR A 116 -68.92 -68.60 5.44
N LYS A 117 -68.96 -68.47 4.11
CA LYS A 117 -70.02 -69.07 3.27
C LYS A 117 -70.04 -70.60 3.40
N SER A 118 -68.88 -71.24 3.59
CA SER A 118 -68.76 -72.69 3.78
C SER A 118 -68.71 -73.14 5.24
N ARG A 119 -69.18 -72.33 6.21
CA ARG A 119 -68.89 -72.47 7.67
C ARG A 119 -69.62 -73.60 8.40
N SER A 120 -70.68 -74.20 7.83
CA SER A 120 -71.45 -75.23 8.52
C SER A 120 -70.53 -76.35 9.08
N PRO A 121 -70.56 -76.68 10.38
CA PRO A 121 -69.77 -77.78 10.93
C PRO A 121 -70.03 -79.10 10.19
N GLN A 122 -71.29 -79.29 9.78
CA GLN A 122 -71.72 -80.38 8.93
C GLN A 122 -71.03 -80.33 7.57
N SER A 123 -70.75 -79.18 6.96
CA SER A 123 -70.08 -79.13 5.64
C SER A 123 -68.63 -79.61 5.69
N ARG A 124 -67.91 -79.42 6.81
CA ARG A 124 -66.51 -79.85 6.97
C ARG A 124 -66.41 -81.36 7.20
N TRP A 125 -67.22 -81.88 8.12
CA TRP A 125 -67.31 -83.33 8.33
C TRP A 125 -67.90 -84.03 7.11
N MET A 126 -68.96 -83.48 6.49
CA MET A 126 -69.52 -84.00 5.23
C MET A 126 -68.50 -83.98 4.09
N PHE A 127 -67.66 -82.95 3.97
CA PHE A 127 -66.59 -82.92 2.96
C PHE A 127 -65.53 -84.01 3.18
N LEU A 128 -65.20 -84.31 4.44
CA LEU A 128 -64.26 -85.38 4.81
C LEU A 128 -64.90 -86.78 4.68
N LEU A 129 -66.18 -86.92 5.02
CA LEU A 129 -66.92 -88.19 5.01
C LEU A 129 -67.48 -88.55 3.62
N ALA A 130 -67.71 -87.56 2.73
CA ALA A 130 -68.09 -87.75 1.33
C ALA A 130 -66.87 -88.08 0.43
N SER A 131 -65.83 -88.71 0.98
CA SER A 131 -64.69 -89.20 0.21
C SER A 131 -64.94 -90.65 -0.23
N GLU A 132 -64.66 -90.96 -1.49
CA GLU A 132 -64.85 -92.29 -2.09
C GLU A 132 -63.82 -93.33 -1.58
N SER A 133 -62.68 -92.87 -1.05
CA SER A 133 -61.63 -93.74 -0.48
C SER A 133 -60.93 -93.09 0.73
N PHE A 134 -60.38 -93.93 1.62
CA PHE A 134 -59.58 -93.48 2.77
C PHE A 134 -58.41 -92.57 2.34
N THR A 135 -57.74 -92.90 1.23
CA THR A 135 -56.67 -92.08 0.65
C THR A 135 -57.13 -90.70 0.22
N GLN A 136 -58.35 -90.58 -0.33
CA GLN A 136 -58.93 -89.30 -0.73
C GLN A 136 -59.33 -88.47 0.50
N GLY A 137 -59.93 -89.10 1.51
CA GLY A 137 -60.26 -88.45 2.79
C GLY A 137 -59.01 -87.93 3.52
N TYR A 138 -57.93 -88.71 3.58
CA TYR A 138 -56.65 -88.28 4.15
C TYR A 138 -56.04 -87.08 3.40
N LYS A 139 -56.05 -87.09 2.06
CA LYS A 139 -55.60 -85.95 1.23
C LYS A 139 -56.44 -84.69 1.51
N ARG A 140 -57.77 -84.82 1.57
CA ARG A 140 -58.70 -83.71 1.92
C ARG A 140 -58.39 -83.14 3.32
N LEU A 141 -58.15 -83.99 4.32
CA LEU A 141 -57.74 -83.57 5.66
C LEU A 141 -56.40 -82.81 5.63
N LYS A 142 -55.41 -83.32 4.90
CA LYS A 142 -54.11 -82.65 4.71
C LYS A 142 -54.26 -81.28 4.05
N TYR A 143 -55.13 -81.13 3.04
CA TYR A 143 -55.40 -79.84 2.42
C TYR A 143 -56.08 -78.86 3.39
N LEU A 144 -57.03 -79.31 4.21
CA LEU A 144 -57.63 -78.45 5.24
C LEU A 144 -56.60 -77.96 6.26
N GLN A 145 -55.67 -78.83 6.67
CA GLN A 145 -54.55 -78.47 7.54
C GLN A 145 -53.63 -77.44 6.88
N GLN A 146 -53.18 -77.70 5.64
CA GLN A 146 -52.33 -76.79 4.87
C GLN A 146 -53.00 -75.42 4.66
N TYR A 147 -54.30 -75.40 4.38
CA TYR A 147 -55.07 -74.18 4.20
C TYR A 147 -55.19 -73.35 5.48
N THR A 148 -55.40 -74.01 6.62
CA THR A 148 -55.43 -73.36 7.94
C THR A 148 -54.06 -72.77 8.28
N GLN A 149 -52.99 -73.50 8.01
CA GLN A 149 -51.62 -73.01 8.19
C GLN A 149 -51.32 -71.83 7.27
N TYR A 150 -51.73 -71.87 6.01
CA TYR A 150 -51.54 -70.78 5.06
C TYR A 150 -52.25 -69.50 5.52
N ARG A 151 -53.49 -69.59 6.01
CA ARG A 151 -54.21 -68.44 6.59
C ARG A 151 -53.50 -67.84 7.80
N LYS A 152 -53.02 -68.70 8.71
CA LYS A 152 -52.24 -68.27 9.87
C LYS A 152 -50.97 -67.52 9.42
N LYS A 153 -50.26 -68.05 8.43
CA LYS A 153 -49.09 -67.38 7.83
C LYS A 153 -49.44 -66.03 7.20
N GLN A 154 -50.53 -65.94 6.43
CA GLN A 154 -50.99 -64.68 5.83
C GLN A 154 -51.32 -63.62 6.90
N ALA A 155 -52.02 -64.01 7.97
CA ALA A 155 -52.33 -63.10 9.07
C ALA A 155 -51.06 -62.59 9.78
N GLN A 156 -50.10 -63.49 10.01
CA GLN A 156 -48.79 -63.13 10.58
C GLN A 156 -48.01 -62.19 9.65
N GLU A 157 -48.00 -62.45 8.35
CA GLU A 157 -47.34 -61.60 7.36
C GLU A 157 -47.97 -60.20 7.30
N ILE A 158 -49.31 -60.11 7.32
CA ILE A 158 -50.01 -58.82 7.38
C ILE A 158 -49.64 -58.06 8.65
N GLN A 159 -49.59 -58.74 9.80
CA GLN A 159 -49.20 -58.12 11.07
C GLN A 159 -47.77 -57.58 11.02
N GLN A 160 -46.81 -58.40 10.56
CA GLN A 160 -45.39 -58.01 10.43
C GLN A 160 -45.21 -56.83 9.47
N LYS A 161 -45.89 -56.83 8.32
CA LYS A 161 -45.85 -55.73 7.36
C LYS A 161 -46.50 -54.46 7.91
N ASN A 162 -47.60 -54.56 8.68
CA ASN A 162 -48.18 -53.39 9.35
C ASN A 162 -47.23 -52.79 10.39
N THR A 163 -46.57 -53.63 11.22
CA THR A 163 -45.61 -53.14 12.22
C THR A 163 -44.40 -52.47 11.57
N LEU A 164 -43.87 -53.06 10.49
CA LEU A 164 -42.78 -52.47 9.72
C LEU A 164 -43.17 -51.12 9.12
N LEU A 165 -44.39 -51.02 8.58
CA LEU A 165 -44.92 -49.78 8.01
C LEU A 165 -45.04 -48.68 9.06
N GLN A 166 -45.49 -49.00 10.28
CA GLN A 166 -45.55 -48.05 11.38
C GLN A 166 -44.15 -47.55 11.75
N GLN A 167 -43.19 -48.46 11.94
CA GLN A 167 -41.80 -48.10 12.25
C GLN A 167 -41.16 -47.21 11.17
N LEU A 168 -41.40 -47.51 9.89
CA LEU A 168 -40.92 -46.69 8.78
C LEU A 168 -41.58 -45.31 8.75
N ALA A 169 -42.89 -45.21 9.05
CA ALA A 169 -43.60 -43.95 9.10
C ALA A 169 -43.09 -43.05 10.24
N ASP A 170 -42.84 -43.62 11.42
CA ASP A 170 -42.30 -42.89 12.58
C ASP A 170 -40.87 -42.41 12.29
N SER A 171 -40.02 -43.28 11.73
CA SER A 171 -38.65 -42.93 11.33
C SER A 171 -38.63 -41.81 10.28
N LEU A 172 -39.54 -41.86 9.30
CA LEU A 172 -39.67 -40.83 8.27
C LEU A 172 -40.04 -39.46 8.87
N SER A 173 -40.98 -39.44 9.82
CA SER A 173 -41.35 -38.21 10.55
C SER A 173 -40.15 -37.60 11.30
N SER A 174 -39.36 -38.43 11.99
CA SER A 174 -38.13 -37.99 12.65
C SER A 174 -37.08 -37.47 11.65
N GLN A 175 -36.90 -38.14 10.51
CA GLN A 175 -35.99 -37.70 9.45
C GLN A 175 -36.40 -36.34 8.86
N TYR A 176 -37.70 -36.11 8.62
CA TYR A 176 -38.20 -34.81 8.16
C TYR A 176 -37.95 -33.68 9.15
N ASN A 177 -38.23 -33.92 10.43
CA ASN A 177 -37.97 -32.93 11.48
C ASN A 177 -36.49 -32.60 11.59
N TYR A 178 -35.62 -33.60 11.48
CA TYR A 178 -34.17 -33.41 11.46
C TYR A 178 -33.70 -32.64 10.22
N GLN A 179 -34.20 -33.00 9.03
CA GLN A 179 -33.89 -32.30 7.78
C GLN A 179 -34.29 -30.83 7.86
N ARG A 180 -35.47 -30.53 8.40
CA ARG A 180 -35.94 -29.16 8.58
C ARG A 180 -35.01 -28.35 9.47
N ARG A 181 -34.58 -28.91 10.60
CA ARG A 181 -33.62 -28.24 11.51
C ARG A 181 -32.29 -27.95 10.82
N ILE A 182 -31.75 -28.92 10.08
CA ILE A 182 -30.51 -28.76 9.30
C ILE A 182 -30.65 -27.60 8.30
N VAL A 183 -31.75 -27.53 7.57
CA VAL A 183 -31.98 -26.46 6.57
C VAL A 183 -32.11 -25.10 7.23
N GLU A 184 -32.83 -25.01 8.35
CA GLU A 184 -32.97 -23.77 9.12
C GLU A 184 -31.63 -23.29 9.69
N GLU A 185 -30.79 -24.20 10.20
CA GLU A 185 -29.42 -23.90 10.63
C GLU A 185 -28.53 -23.47 9.46
N ASN A 186 -28.61 -24.15 8.32
CA ASN A 186 -27.86 -23.79 7.12
C ASN A 186 -28.20 -22.37 6.63
N GLN A 187 -29.48 -21.98 6.66
CA GLN A 187 -29.91 -20.62 6.32
C GLN A 187 -29.32 -19.57 7.27
N LYS A 188 -29.27 -19.85 8.57
CA LYS A 188 -28.61 -18.97 9.56
C LYS A 188 -27.11 -18.85 9.30
N GLU A 189 -26.45 -19.94 8.93
CA GLU A 189 -25.04 -19.93 8.59
C GLU A 189 -24.75 -19.17 7.29
N GLN A 190 -25.65 -19.24 6.29
CA GLN A 190 -25.55 -18.43 5.07
C GLN A 190 -25.71 -16.93 5.34
N THR A 191 -26.65 -16.53 6.20
CA THR A 191 -26.82 -15.11 6.55
C THR A 191 -25.61 -14.58 7.31
N ARG A 192 -25.06 -15.36 8.25
CA ARG A 192 -23.80 -15.03 8.94
C ARG A 192 -22.62 -14.91 7.98
N LEU A 193 -22.47 -15.84 7.04
CA LEU A 193 -21.43 -15.77 6.00
C LEU A 193 -21.54 -14.48 5.18
N SER A 194 -22.77 -14.08 4.82
CA SER A 194 -22.98 -12.83 4.09
C SER A 194 -22.61 -11.59 4.90
N GLN A 195 -22.82 -11.61 6.22
CA GLN A 195 -22.42 -10.53 7.12
C GLN A 195 -20.90 -10.43 7.21
N GLU A 196 -20.21 -11.56 7.46
CA GLU A 196 -18.75 -11.61 7.53
C GLU A 196 -18.07 -11.14 6.22
N ARG A 197 -18.63 -11.50 5.06
CA ARG A 197 -18.14 -11.00 3.76
C ARG A 197 -18.30 -9.49 3.62
N LYS A 198 -19.44 -8.93 4.04
CA LYS A 198 -19.66 -7.48 4.01
C LYS A 198 -18.71 -6.75 4.95
N GLU A 199 -18.48 -7.31 6.14
CA GLU A 199 -17.51 -6.78 7.10
C GLU A 199 -16.10 -6.78 6.49
N GLN A 200 -15.67 -7.90 5.92
CA GLN A 200 -14.39 -8.00 5.21
C GLN A 200 -14.26 -6.97 4.08
N GLU A 201 -15.27 -6.84 3.21
CA GLU A 201 -15.28 -5.89 2.11
C GLU A 201 -15.19 -4.44 2.60
N SER A 202 -15.96 -4.10 3.63
CA SER A 202 -15.95 -2.75 4.22
C SER A 202 -14.60 -2.42 4.85
N LEU A 203 -13.96 -3.38 5.53
CA LEU A 203 -12.67 -3.21 6.15
C LEU A 203 -11.59 -2.99 5.09
N VAL A 204 -11.56 -3.83 4.05
CA VAL A 204 -10.66 -3.69 2.90
C VAL A 204 -10.87 -2.36 2.19
N ALA A 205 -12.12 -1.94 1.96
CA ALA A 205 -12.43 -0.66 1.33
C ALA A 205 -11.95 0.53 2.17
N SER A 206 -12.14 0.48 3.50
CA SER A 206 -11.67 1.52 4.42
C SER A 206 -10.15 1.67 4.40
N ILE A 207 -9.41 0.56 4.32
CA ILE A 207 -7.95 0.54 4.24
C ILE A 207 -7.48 1.14 2.92
N LYS A 208 -8.05 0.70 1.79
CA LYS A 208 -7.71 1.23 0.46
C LYS A 208 -8.00 2.73 0.35
N LYS A 209 -9.11 3.19 0.90
CA LYS A 209 -9.49 4.61 0.90
C LYS A 209 -8.47 5.47 1.66
N LYS A 210 -8.14 5.09 2.90
CA LYS A 210 -7.13 5.79 3.71
C LYS A 210 -5.76 5.79 3.03
N GLU A 211 -5.36 4.68 2.42
CA GLU A 211 -4.10 4.59 1.68
C GLU A 211 -4.03 5.55 0.48
N SER A 212 -5.10 5.59 -0.32
CA SER A 212 -5.19 6.51 -1.45
C SER A 212 -5.19 7.98 -1.02
N GLU A 213 -5.87 8.32 0.08
CA GLU A 213 -5.93 9.69 0.63
C GLU A 213 -4.55 10.18 1.06
N TYR A 214 -3.83 9.40 1.88
CA TYR A 214 -2.47 9.75 2.30
C TYR A 214 -1.50 9.81 1.12
N ALA A 215 -1.55 8.86 0.19
CA ALA A 215 -0.70 8.89 -0.99
C ALA A 215 -0.93 10.16 -1.85
N ALA A 216 -2.18 10.55 -2.03
CA ALA A 216 -2.53 11.78 -2.75
C ALA A 216 -2.04 13.04 -2.01
N GLU A 217 -2.18 13.08 -0.68
CA GLU A 217 -1.75 14.22 0.12
C GLU A 217 -0.22 14.37 0.15
N ILE A 218 0.52 13.27 0.33
CA ILE A 218 1.99 13.24 0.24
C ILE A 218 2.42 13.77 -1.13
N LYS A 219 1.83 13.26 -2.22
CA LYS A 219 2.17 13.68 -3.59
C LYS A 219 1.90 15.18 -3.82
N LYS A 220 0.80 15.70 -3.27
CA LYS A 220 0.46 17.13 -3.37
C LYS A 220 1.47 18.01 -2.62
N LYS A 221 1.86 17.62 -1.39
CA LYS A 221 2.86 18.34 -0.60
C LYS A 221 4.25 18.25 -1.25
N GLN A 222 4.64 17.09 -1.77
CA GLN A 222 5.91 16.95 -2.51
C GLN A 222 5.95 17.84 -3.75
N ALA A 223 4.86 17.93 -4.51
CA ALA A 223 4.76 18.83 -5.66
C ALA A 223 4.87 20.31 -5.25
N GLN A 224 4.33 20.70 -4.09
CA GLN A 224 4.47 22.05 -3.54
C GLN A 224 5.93 22.35 -3.13
N ALA A 225 6.59 21.43 -2.42
CA ALA A 225 8.00 21.55 -2.05
C ALA A 225 8.89 21.71 -3.30
N ASN A 226 8.67 20.88 -4.32
CA ASN A 226 9.40 20.95 -5.58
C ASN A 226 9.18 22.27 -6.33
N LYS A 227 7.98 22.86 -6.25
CA LYS A 227 7.71 24.19 -6.82
C LYS A 227 8.49 25.29 -6.10
N ILE A 228 8.55 25.22 -4.77
CA ILE A 228 9.32 26.17 -3.96
C ILE A 228 10.81 26.07 -4.31
N ASP A 229 11.34 24.84 -4.47
CA ASP A 229 12.74 24.63 -4.84
C ASP A 229 13.09 25.22 -6.21
N ARG A 230 12.20 25.07 -7.20
CA ARG A 230 12.37 25.70 -8.52
C ARG A 230 12.41 27.23 -8.43
N GLU A 231 11.63 27.83 -7.53
CA GLU A 231 11.60 29.27 -7.34
C GLU A 231 12.84 29.78 -6.58
N ILE A 232 13.31 29.06 -5.55
CA ILE A 232 14.58 29.36 -4.87
C ILE A 232 15.73 29.30 -5.89
N ASP A 233 15.78 28.26 -6.71
CA ASP A 233 16.78 28.12 -7.78
C ASP A 233 16.71 29.25 -8.82
N ARG A 234 15.52 29.78 -9.09
CA ARG A 234 15.34 30.94 -9.96
C ARG A 234 15.92 32.20 -9.30
N LEU A 235 15.61 32.45 -8.03
CA LEU A 235 16.10 33.61 -7.29
C LEU A 235 17.64 33.60 -7.16
N ILE A 236 18.24 32.44 -6.88
CA ILE A 236 19.70 32.28 -6.83
C ILE A 236 20.32 32.59 -8.19
N ARG A 237 19.75 32.07 -9.30
CA ARG A 237 20.25 32.38 -10.65
C ARG A 237 20.18 33.88 -10.96
N LEU A 238 19.08 34.55 -10.61
CA LEU A 238 18.94 36.00 -10.82
C LEU A 238 19.98 36.78 -10.00
N ALA A 239 20.21 36.41 -8.75
CA ALA A 239 21.24 37.03 -7.91
C ALA A 239 22.65 36.85 -8.48
N ILE A 240 22.98 35.67 -9.05
CA ILE A 240 24.26 35.43 -9.73
C ILE A 240 24.39 36.34 -10.97
N VAL A 241 23.36 36.44 -11.80
CA VAL A 241 23.38 37.29 -13.01
C VAL A 241 23.54 38.78 -12.66
N GLU A 242 22.86 39.26 -11.62
CA GLU A 242 22.97 40.66 -11.18
C GLU A 242 24.33 40.97 -10.55
N ALA A 243 24.87 40.07 -9.73
CA ALA A 243 26.22 40.17 -9.21
C ALA A 243 27.26 40.21 -10.34
N ASN A 244 27.05 39.42 -11.40
CA ASN A 244 27.91 39.40 -12.58
C ASN A 244 27.80 40.71 -13.41
N LYS A 245 26.60 41.29 -13.57
CA LYS A 245 26.42 42.59 -14.26
C LYS A 245 27.11 43.74 -13.53
N LYS A 246 27.13 43.74 -12.19
CA LYS A 246 27.76 44.80 -11.37
C LYS A 246 29.29 44.68 -11.26
N ALA A 247 29.88 43.56 -11.67
CA ALA A 247 31.33 43.33 -11.68
C ALA A 247 32.02 43.72 -13.00
N LYS A 248 31.30 44.26 -14.00
CA LYS A 248 31.93 44.87 -15.19
C LYS A 248 32.54 46.23 -14.81
N PRO A 249 33.86 46.45 -14.96
CA PRO A 249 34.42 47.79 -14.92
C PRO A 249 33.93 48.57 -16.15
N LYS A 250 33.55 49.84 -15.94
CA LYS A 250 33.35 50.79 -17.04
C LYS A 250 34.72 51.17 -17.60
N THR A 251 35.15 50.53 -18.69
CA THR A 251 36.22 51.06 -19.56
C THR A 251 35.86 50.84 -21.03
N SER A 252 35.40 51.95 -21.63
CA SER A 252 35.61 52.43 -23.01
C SER A 252 35.60 51.46 -24.22
N SER A 253 34.48 51.54 -24.96
CA SER A 253 34.36 51.90 -26.39
C SER A 253 35.23 51.27 -27.50
N THR A 254 34.51 50.84 -28.55
CA THR A 254 34.80 50.90 -30.00
C THR A 254 35.45 49.67 -30.65
N GLY A 255 34.71 49.02 -31.56
CA GLY A 255 35.31 48.15 -32.58
C GLY A 255 34.44 47.03 -33.17
N LYS A 256 33.51 47.40 -34.06
CA LYS A 256 33.12 46.73 -35.32
C LYS A 256 32.61 45.25 -35.34
N THR A 257 31.36 45.16 -35.76
CA THR A 257 30.60 44.08 -36.40
C THR A 257 31.37 43.01 -37.21
N THR A 258 30.98 41.73 -37.04
CA THR A 258 30.42 40.86 -38.13
C THR A 258 29.96 39.47 -37.63
N THR A 259 28.72 39.12 -38.03
CA THR A 259 28.15 37.78 -38.35
C THR A 259 28.13 36.60 -37.36
N SER A 260 26.96 36.45 -36.72
CA SER A 260 26.06 35.28 -36.67
C SER A 260 26.55 33.84 -36.37
N ALA A 261 25.87 33.28 -35.35
CA ALA A 261 25.32 31.91 -35.26
C ALA A 261 26.18 30.76 -34.70
N ALA A 262 26.34 30.74 -33.37
CA ALA A 262 26.21 29.52 -32.56
C ALA A 262 25.78 29.93 -31.14
N ALA A 263 24.53 29.65 -30.79
CA ALA A 263 23.90 30.04 -29.54
C ALA A 263 24.32 29.13 -28.38
N SER A 264 24.43 29.73 -27.18
CA SER A 264 24.43 29.12 -25.85
C SER A 264 25.74 28.61 -25.22
N ASP A 265 26.83 29.41 -25.19
CA ASP A 265 27.84 29.21 -24.11
C ASP A 265 28.81 30.36 -23.79
N LYS A 266 28.47 31.62 -24.12
CA LYS A 266 29.37 32.77 -23.83
C LYS A 266 28.71 33.80 -22.93
N VAL A 267 28.94 33.71 -21.62
CA VAL A 267 28.68 34.82 -20.69
C VAL A 267 29.78 34.96 -19.63
N PHE A 268 31.05 34.96 -20.04
CA PHE A 268 32.12 35.64 -19.29
C PHE A 268 33.12 36.19 -20.31
N ASP A 269 33.16 37.52 -20.47
CA ASP A 269 34.30 38.20 -21.10
C ASP A 269 35.44 38.17 -20.08
N LEU A 270 36.12 37.02 -19.99
CA LEU A 270 37.23 36.81 -19.07
C LEU A 270 38.44 37.62 -19.52
N THR A 271 39.12 38.27 -18.57
CA THR A 271 40.50 38.74 -18.78
C THR A 271 41.40 37.54 -19.11
N PRO A 272 42.55 37.73 -19.78
CA PRO A 272 43.50 36.64 -20.04
C PRO A 272 43.88 35.84 -18.77
N GLU A 273 44.00 36.52 -17.63
CA GLU A 273 44.21 35.92 -16.31
C GLU A 273 43.04 35.01 -15.89
N GLY A 274 41.79 35.42 -16.15
CA GLY A 274 40.60 34.62 -15.85
C GLY A 274 40.40 33.40 -16.76
N GLN A 275 40.86 33.48 -18.02
CA GLN A 275 40.84 32.34 -18.96
C GLN A 275 41.86 31.27 -18.58
N ALA A 276 43.08 31.68 -18.20
CA ALA A 276 44.09 30.78 -17.68
C ALA A 276 43.58 30.07 -16.41
N LEU A 277 43.04 30.84 -15.45
CA LEU A 277 42.51 30.29 -14.20
C LEU A 277 41.34 29.31 -14.43
N SER A 278 40.47 29.60 -15.40
CA SER A 278 39.37 28.70 -15.76
C SER A 278 39.88 27.38 -16.35
N SER A 279 40.91 27.44 -17.19
CA SER A 279 41.51 26.26 -17.81
C SER A 279 42.23 25.41 -16.77
N ASP A 280 42.93 26.05 -15.83
CA ASP A 280 43.59 25.39 -14.71
C ASP A 280 42.60 24.71 -13.77
N PHE A 281 41.45 25.35 -13.49
CA PHE A 281 40.39 24.75 -12.68
C PHE A 281 39.80 23.51 -13.38
N GLU A 282 39.53 23.59 -14.69
CA GLU A 282 39.00 22.48 -15.48
C GLU A 282 40.00 21.32 -15.59
N ALA A 283 41.29 21.60 -15.72
CA ALA A 283 42.37 20.60 -15.73
C ALA A 283 42.52 19.85 -14.39
N ASN A 284 42.10 20.45 -13.28
CA ASN A 284 42.12 19.85 -11.94
C ASN A 284 40.81 19.15 -11.55
N LYS A 285 39.93 18.85 -12.52
CA LYS A 285 38.74 18.05 -12.28
C LYS A 285 39.09 16.69 -11.68
N GLY A 286 38.44 16.33 -10.57
CA GLY A 286 38.69 15.11 -9.80
C GLY A 286 39.95 15.16 -8.92
N LYS A 287 40.65 16.30 -8.88
CA LYS A 287 41.88 16.50 -8.09
C LYS A 287 41.75 17.67 -7.11
N LEU A 288 40.60 18.36 -7.07
CA LEU A 288 40.41 19.45 -6.13
C LEU A 288 40.41 18.93 -4.70
N ILE A 289 41.01 19.70 -3.80
CA ILE A 289 40.98 19.37 -2.38
C ILE A 289 39.56 19.46 -1.84
N TRP A 290 39.29 18.72 -0.77
CA TRP A 290 38.02 18.86 -0.05
C TRP A 290 37.90 20.27 0.54
N PRO A 291 36.69 20.83 0.58
CA PRO A 291 36.45 22.13 1.20
C PRO A 291 36.51 22.07 2.74
N ILE A 292 36.83 20.91 3.33
CA ILE A 292 37.02 20.68 4.76
C ILE A 292 38.33 19.89 4.98
N GLU A 293 38.96 20.08 6.14
CA GLU A 293 40.23 19.40 6.45
C GLU A 293 40.05 17.93 6.81
N ARG A 294 39.05 17.64 7.64
CA ARG A 294 38.69 16.31 8.12
C ARG A 294 37.18 16.22 8.15
N GLY A 295 36.64 15.08 7.77
CA GLY A 295 35.21 14.84 7.70
C GLY A 295 34.87 13.80 6.65
N TYR A 296 33.57 13.63 6.41
CA TYR A 296 33.06 12.69 5.41
C TYR A 296 31.84 13.26 4.71
N LYS A 297 31.52 12.68 3.55
CA LYS A 297 30.32 13.03 2.78
C LYS A 297 29.07 12.49 3.49
N SER A 298 28.15 13.36 3.90
CA SER A 298 26.86 12.96 4.47
C SER A 298 25.83 12.66 3.38
N GLN A 299 25.74 13.53 2.35
CA GLN A 299 24.82 13.37 1.22
C GLN A 299 25.49 13.84 -0.07
N GLY A 300 25.40 13.04 -1.13
CA GLY A 300 25.94 13.40 -2.44
C GLY A 300 25.00 14.28 -3.28
N PHE A 301 25.31 14.41 -4.56
CA PHE A 301 24.47 15.09 -5.54
C PHE A 301 23.47 14.12 -6.21
N GLY A 302 22.19 14.50 -6.29
CA GLY A 302 21.17 13.74 -6.99
C GLY A 302 19.95 13.42 -6.13
N THR A 303 19.20 12.40 -6.54
CA THR A 303 17.98 11.96 -5.85
C THR A 303 18.29 10.77 -4.95
N TYR A 304 17.87 10.86 -3.69
CA TYR A 304 18.07 9.85 -2.66
C TYR A 304 16.72 9.39 -2.11
N ASP A 305 16.62 8.11 -1.80
CA ASP A 305 15.48 7.59 -1.06
C ASP A 305 15.67 7.90 0.43
N ASP A 306 14.59 8.26 1.12
CA ASP A 306 14.63 8.51 2.56
C ASP A 306 14.97 7.20 3.32
N PRO A 307 15.90 7.22 4.29
CA PRO A 307 16.32 6.01 5.01
C PRO A 307 15.20 5.31 5.78
N VAL A 308 14.16 6.06 6.17
CA VAL A 308 13.02 5.58 6.94
C VAL A 308 11.81 5.36 6.02
N TYR A 309 11.69 6.11 4.93
CA TYR A 309 10.56 6.07 4.00
C TYR A 309 10.99 5.86 2.54
N PRO A 310 11.11 4.62 2.05
CA PRO A 310 11.61 4.33 0.70
C PRO A 310 10.83 4.98 -0.45
N ASP A 311 9.54 5.28 -0.24
CA ASP A 311 8.69 5.98 -1.22
C ASP A 311 9.00 7.49 -1.34
N LEU A 312 9.71 8.06 -0.37
CA LEU A 312 10.02 9.49 -0.29
C LEU A 312 11.39 9.76 -0.90
N LYS A 313 11.40 10.55 -1.98
CA LYS A 313 12.63 10.92 -2.69
C LYS A 313 13.07 12.33 -2.34
N HIS A 314 14.26 12.45 -1.74
CA HIS A 314 14.96 13.69 -1.48
C HIS A 314 15.83 14.06 -2.69
N TYR A 315 15.91 15.35 -3.03
CA TYR A 315 16.83 15.82 -4.06
C TYR A 315 17.87 16.77 -3.44
N ASN A 316 19.15 16.43 -3.58
CA ASN A 316 20.25 17.27 -3.17
C ASN A 316 20.94 17.85 -4.40
N ASN A 317 21.00 19.18 -4.47
CA ASN A 317 21.52 19.94 -5.61
C ASN A 317 23.00 20.36 -5.43
N GLY A 318 23.68 19.80 -4.43
CA GLY A 318 25.11 19.96 -4.15
C GLY A 318 25.63 18.73 -3.40
N VAL A 319 26.73 18.89 -2.68
CA VAL A 319 27.25 17.85 -1.77
C VAL A 319 27.21 18.38 -0.35
N SER A 320 26.62 17.61 0.55
CA SER A 320 26.63 17.88 1.98
C SER A 320 27.80 17.14 2.64
N LEU A 321 28.57 17.87 3.43
CA LEU A 321 29.83 17.43 4.02
C LEU A 321 29.78 17.63 5.52
N MET A 322 30.01 16.55 6.27
CA MET A 322 30.00 16.54 7.72
C MET A 322 31.44 16.67 8.23
N ALA A 323 31.65 17.63 9.13
CA ALA A 323 32.96 17.98 9.66
C ALA A 323 32.97 17.89 11.20
N PRO A 324 34.15 17.82 11.85
CA PRO A 324 34.26 17.96 13.30
C PRO A 324 33.73 19.32 13.79
N ARG A 325 33.27 19.35 15.04
CA ARG A 325 32.76 20.57 15.67
C ARG A 325 33.80 21.68 15.63
N GLY A 326 33.38 22.85 15.12
CA GLY A 326 34.23 24.03 15.02
C GLY A 326 35.20 24.04 13.84
N ALA A 327 35.05 23.11 12.88
CA ALA A 327 35.83 23.09 11.65
C ALA A 327 35.56 24.30 10.74
N ASP A 328 36.58 24.66 9.97
CA ASP A 328 36.53 25.75 8.99
C ASP A 328 36.38 25.21 7.57
N ALA A 329 35.56 25.88 6.78
CA ALA A 329 35.49 25.68 5.33
C ALA A 329 36.70 26.32 4.66
N ARG A 330 37.31 25.61 3.71
CA ARG A 330 38.53 26.00 2.99
C ARG A 330 38.25 26.13 1.51
N CYS A 331 38.96 27.04 0.86
CA CYS A 331 38.85 27.21 -0.57
C CYS A 331 39.46 26.02 -1.33
N VAL A 332 38.72 25.45 -2.29
CA VAL A 332 39.17 24.27 -3.04
C VAL A 332 40.21 24.59 -4.12
N PHE A 333 40.28 25.85 -4.57
CA PHE A 333 41.18 26.26 -5.64
C PHE A 333 41.49 27.76 -5.57
N ASN A 334 42.49 28.24 -6.32
CA ASN A 334 42.82 29.66 -6.39
C ASN A 334 41.69 30.44 -7.07
N GLY A 335 41.29 31.59 -6.51
CA GLY A 335 40.18 32.38 -7.06
C GLY A 335 39.96 33.71 -6.36
N GLU A 336 38.86 34.36 -6.71
CA GLU A 336 38.44 35.64 -6.11
C GLU A 336 37.06 35.49 -5.47
N VAL A 337 36.89 36.01 -4.25
CA VAL A 337 35.60 35.98 -3.56
C VAL A 337 34.62 36.92 -4.27
N SER A 338 33.69 36.36 -5.04
CA SER A 338 32.73 37.15 -5.81
C SER A 338 31.60 37.73 -4.95
N ALA A 339 31.21 37.02 -3.89
CA ALA A 339 30.18 37.45 -2.96
C ALA A 339 30.30 36.74 -1.61
N VAL A 340 30.00 37.49 -0.54
CA VAL A 340 29.68 36.93 0.77
C VAL A 340 28.20 37.16 0.99
N ILE A 341 27.43 36.09 1.00
CA ILE A 341 25.98 36.11 1.09
C ILE A 341 25.63 35.83 2.55
N SER A 342 25.19 36.84 3.28
CA SER A 342 24.63 36.63 4.61
C SER A 342 23.13 36.42 4.47
N ILE A 343 22.65 35.20 4.73
CA ILE A 343 21.25 34.83 4.57
C ILE A 343 20.52 35.20 5.87
N PRO A 344 19.58 36.16 5.87
CA PRO A 344 19.02 36.68 7.12
C PRO A 344 18.20 35.61 7.87
N GLY A 345 18.69 35.12 9.01
CA GLY A 345 18.07 34.04 9.79
C GLY A 345 18.51 32.62 9.36
N GLY A 346 19.40 32.54 8.37
CA GLY A 346 20.17 31.35 8.05
C GLY A 346 21.66 31.61 8.27
N ASN A 347 22.46 30.64 7.88
CA ASN A 347 23.91 30.76 7.93
C ASN A 347 24.44 31.43 6.65
N LYS A 348 25.65 31.98 6.74
CA LYS A 348 26.32 32.70 5.66
C LYS A 348 26.80 31.72 4.57
N ALA A 349 26.98 32.24 3.38
CA ALA A 349 27.60 31.55 2.27
C ALA A 349 28.73 32.39 1.67
N VAL A 350 29.81 31.74 1.26
CA VAL A 350 30.91 32.37 0.52
C VAL A 350 30.89 31.83 -0.89
N GLN A 351 31.00 32.73 -1.87
CA GLN A 351 31.10 32.38 -3.28
C GLN A 351 32.48 32.77 -3.78
N VAL A 352 33.20 31.81 -4.36
CA VAL A 352 34.52 32.02 -4.95
C VAL A 352 34.46 31.75 -6.44
N ARG A 353 35.02 32.68 -7.22
CA ARG A 353 35.10 32.61 -8.68
C ARG A 353 36.48 32.14 -9.12
N HIS A 354 36.50 31.17 -10.02
CA HIS A 354 37.68 30.55 -10.62
C HIS A 354 37.56 30.65 -12.15
N GLY A 355 37.48 31.88 -12.69
CA GLY A 355 37.17 32.10 -14.10
C GLY A 355 35.70 31.80 -14.44
N ASN A 356 35.43 30.82 -15.31
CA ASN A 356 34.06 30.38 -15.66
C ASN A 356 33.40 29.53 -14.57
N PHE A 357 34.18 29.05 -13.60
CA PHE A 357 33.68 28.21 -12.52
C PHE A 357 33.40 29.02 -11.26
N ILE A 358 32.36 28.63 -10.55
CA ILE A 358 31.94 29.26 -9.30
C ILE A 358 31.75 28.16 -8.27
N THR A 359 32.43 28.28 -7.13
CA THR A 359 32.24 27.41 -5.97
C THR A 359 31.48 28.16 -4.88
N ILE A 360 30.52 27.50 -4.24
CA ILE A 360 29.71 28.08 -3.17
C ILE A 360 29.85 27.21 -1.92
N TYR A 361 30.21 27.85 -0.81
CA TYR A 361 30.38 27.25 0.51
C TYR A 361 29.26 27.76 1.39
N TYR A 362 28.26 26.93 1.64
CA TYR A 362 27.05 27.27 2.39
C TYR A 362 27.05 26.65 3.79
N ASN A 363 26.30 27.27 4.69
CA ASN A 363 26.14 26.90 6.09
C ASN A 363 27.28 27.37 7.03
N LEU A 364 27.79 28.59 6.82
CA LEU A 364 28.87 29.19 7.62
C LEU A 364 28.32 30.14 8.71
N THR A 365 28.75 29.98 9.96
CA THR A 365 28.41 30.90 11.06
C THR A 365 29.19 32.21 10.96
N GLN A 366 30.49 32.08 10.71
CA GLN A 366 31.42 33.20 10.58
C GLN A 366 32.12 33.10 9.24
N VAL A 367 32.47 34.25 8.67
CA VAL A 367 33.18 34.35 7.39
C VAL A 367 34.43 35.18 7.63
N TYR A 368 35.57 34.71 7.15
CA TYR A 368 36.89 35.32 7.35
C TYR A 368 37.34 36.17 6.16
N VAL A 369 36.62 36.09 5.05
CA VAL A 369 36.99 36.73 3.78
C VAL A 369 35.99 37.81 3.37
N SER A 370 36.47 38.79 2.60
CA SER A 370 35.65 39.89 2.07
C SER A 370 35.45 39.76 0.56
N LYS A 371 34.40 40.38 0.04
CA LYS A 371 34.15 40.45 -1.41
C LYS A 371 35.32 41.14 -2.13
N GLY A 372 35.78 40.55 -3.24
CA GLY A 372 36.91 41.01 -4.04
C GLY A 372 38.28 40.50 -3.58
N GLN A 373 38.34 39.76 -2.47
CA GLN A 373 39.59 39.21 -1.96
C GLN A 373 40.07 38.04 -2.83
N LYS A 374 41.34 38.08 -3.27
CA LYS A 374 42.00 36.93 -3.88
C LYS A 374 42.31 35.89 -2.81
N VAL A 375 41.89 34.65 -3.02
CA VAL A 375 42.06 33.51 -2.11
C VAL A 375 42.80 32.38 -2.83
N SER A 376 43.66 31.68 -2.10
CA SER A 376 44.40 30.53 -2.63
C SER A 376 43.74 29.22 -2.18
N ALA A 377 44.11 28.10 -2.81
CA ALA A 377 43.73 26.79 -2.32
C ALA A 377 44.13 26.62 -0.84
N LYS A 378 43.25 25.99 -0.05
CA LYS A 378 43.35 25.79 1.42
C LYS A 378 43.12 27.03 2.29
N THR A 379 42.95 28.22 1.72
CA THR A 379 42.64 29.42 2.53
C THR A 379 41.32 29.22 3.29
N PRO A 380 41.26 29.46 4.62
CA PRO A 380 40.04 29.34 5.39
C PRO A 380 39.06 30.47 5.03
N LEU A 381 37.84 30.10 4.66
CA LEU A 381 36.79 31.01 4.20
C LEU A 381 35.81 31.36 5.32
N GLY A 382 35.57 30.44 6.27
CA GLY A 382 34.64 30.67 7.37
C GLY A 382 34.39 29.44 8.23
N LYS A 383 33.77 29.64 9.39
CA LYS A 383 33.45 28.58 10.36
C LYS A 383 32.14 27.90 10.03
N ILE A 384 32.10 26.57 10.04
CA ILE A 384 30.90 25.79 9.71
C ILE A 384 29.90 25.83 10.88
N PHE A 385 28.61 25.90 10.56
CA PHE A 385 27.54 25.85 11.56
C PHE A 385 27.42 24.46 12.19
N THR A 386 27.19 24.44 13.49
CA THR A 386 26.87 23.23 14.26
C THR A 386 25.45 23.36 14.79
N ASP A 387 24.60 22.37 14.53
CA ASP A 387 23.22 22.35 15.02
C ASP A 387 23.13 22.02 16.53
N SER A 388 21.92 22.10 17.08
CA SER A 388 21.63 21.77 18.48
C SER A 388 21.85 20.30 18.84
N GLU A 389 21.87 19.41 17.84
CA GLU A 389 22.15 17.97 17.98
C GLU A 389 23.65 17.66 17.87
N GLY A 390 24.49 18.70 17.70
CA GLY A 390 25.95 18.58 17.60
C GLY A 390 26.45 18.22 16.20
N ARG A 391 25.61 18.24 15.16
CA ARG A 391 26.00 17.96 13.78
C ARG A 391 26.56 19.23 13.13
N THR A 392 27.79 19.14 12.65
CA THR A 392 28.45 20.21 11.90
C THR A 392 28.48 19.84 10.42
N GLU A 393 27.60 20.44 9.62
CA GLU A 393 27.43 20.12 8.20
C GLU A 393 27.57 21.39 7.35
N MET A 394 28.25 21.29 6.20
CA MET A 394 28.27 22.33 5.18
C MET A 394 27.73 21.81 3.85
N LYS A 395 27.20 22.71 3.01
CA LYS A 395 26.86 22.36 1.62
C LYS A 395 27.81 23.02 0.66
N PHE A 396 28.31 22.23 -0.27
CA PHE A 396 29.24 22.64 -1.31
C PHE A 396 28.57 22.53 -2.67
N PHE A 397 28.70 23.59 -3.48
CA PHE A 397 28.15 23.63 -4.83
C PHE A 397 29.22 24.06 -5.84
N VAL A 398 29.15 23.49 -7.05
CA VAL A 398 30.00 23.85 -8.19
C VAL A 398 29.09 24.23 -9.36
N TYR A 399 29.37 25.38 -9.94
CA TYR A 399 28.69 25.87 -11.14
C TYR A 399 29.73 26.13 -12.23
N LYS A 400 29.39 25.80 -13.48
CA LYS A 400 30.05 26.34 -14.67
C LYS A 400 29.11 27.36 -15.25
N ASN A 401 29.50 28.62 -15.22
CA ASN A 401 28.66 29.75 -15.59
C ASN A 401 27.36 29.82 -14.76
N THR A 402 26.25 29.39 -15.35
CA THR A 402 24.92 29.30 -14.72
C THR A 402 24.45 27.85 -14.56
N ASN A 403 25.19 26.89 -15.10
CA ASN A 403 24.86 25.47 -15.08
C ASN A 403 25.42 24.81 -13.82
N LYS A 404 24.55 24.10 -13.11
CA LYS A 404 24.91 23.29 -11.94
C LYS A 404 25.70 22.07 -12.38
N LEU A 405 26.81 21.80 -11.70
CA LEU A 405 27.61 20.60 -11.90
C LEU A 405 27.56 19.74 -10.64
N ASN A 406 27.69 18.42 -10.79
CA ASN A 406 27.88 17.53 -9.65
C ASN A 406 29.25 17.82 -9.03
N PRO A 407 29.34 18.34 -7.79
CA PRO A 407 30.62 18.64 -7.13
C PRO A 407 31.50 17.42 -6.88
N GLU A 408 30.93 16.21 -6.78
CA GLU A 408 31.69 14.98 -6.49
C GLU A 408 32.71 14.67 -7.58
N HIS A 409 32.39 14.94 -8.85
CA HIS A 409 33.33 14.73 -9.96
C HIS A 409 34.52 15.69 -9.97
N TRP A 410 34.54 16.67 -9.07
CA TRP A 410 35.58 17.69 -8.98
C TRP A 410 36.51 17.48 -7.79
N LEU A 411 35.96 16.98 -6.68
CA LEU A 411 36.71 16.67 -5.47
C LEU A 411 37.56 15.41 -5.67
N ARG A 412 38.73 15.37 -5.05
CA ARG A 412 39.62 14.20 -5.01
C ARG A 412 39.01 13.13 -4.12
N GLU A 413 38.91 11.89 -4.59
CA GLU A 413 38.47 10.75 -3.76
C GLU A 413 39.37 10.51 -2.54
#